data_AF-A0A973R969-F1
#
_entry.id   AF-A0A973R969-F1
#
_cell.length_a   1.000
_cell.length_b   1.000
_cell.length_c   1.000
_cell.angle_alpha   90.00
_cell.angle_beta   90.00
_cell.angle_gamma   90.00
#
_symmetry.space_group_name_H-M   'P 1'
#
loop_
_entity.id
_entity.type
_entity.pdbx_description
1 polymer ?
#
loop_
_entity_poly.entity_id
_entity_poly.type
_entity_poly.pdbx_seq_one_letter_code
_entity_poly.pdbx_strand_id
1 'polypeptide(L)'
;MAALGSHLADLARERATGALRMGADGTVYLSDGRVTYMECARTPGVERLFAARGRMSESALCELQADGGRTRLLQEGPVSLGELQYAVHGVVLDAAYFLLPATGARPEFRPGEEHWLGGQWFFDVAELERERARRQERLTRIWPSSDVDTQPVRPIPRLPGHGVALSQVQWEIVVRADQKATPLELARHLGRSGYSVLLAVRKLAAAGLLVPPDPPPLPRRERHPVRATPAPFSPDPALLLRLKKGLEELA
;
A
#
# COMPACT_ATOMS: atom_id res chain seq x y z
N MET A 1 -3.78 -20.89 -1.90
CA MET A 1 -2.36 -20.53 -1.69
C MET A 1 -2.25 -19.94 -0.30
N ALA A 2 -1.32 -20.41 0.52
CA ALA A 2 -1.17 -19.94 1.90
C ALA A 2 -0.66 -18.48 1.91
N ALA A 3 -1.15 -17.66 2.84
CA ALA A 3 -0.70 -16.28 2.99
C ALA A 3 0.76 -16.26 3.50
N LEU A 4 1.55 -15.25 3.12
CA LEU A 4 2.95 -15.12 3.52
C LEU A 4 3.16 -15.32 5.03
N GLY A 5 2.28 -14.75 5.86
CA GLY A 5 2.35 -14.88 7.32
C GLY A 5 2.39 -16.33 7.82
N SER A 6 1.66 -17.25 7.17
CA SER A 6 1.67 -18.67 7.56
C SER A 6 3.00 -19.35 7.23
N HIS A 7 3.56 -19.09 6.04
CA HIS A 7 4.85 -19.64 5.64
C HIS A 7 6.00 -19.08 6.49
N LEU A 8 5.91 -17.80 6.85
CA LEU A 8 6.87 -17.15 7.73
C LEU A 8 6.80 -17.70 9.17
N ALA A 9 5.60 -18.05 9.65
CA ALA A 9 5.43 -18.71 10.95
C ALA A 9 6.02 -20.14 10.96
N ASP A 10 5.98 -20.85 9.84
CA ASP A 10 6.63 -22.16 9.71
C ASP A 10 8.15 -22.05 9.76
N LEU A 11 8.74 -21.13 8.99
CA LEU A 11 10.17 -20.84 9.03
C LEU A 11 10.64 -20.39 10.41
N ALA A 12 9.82 -19.62 11.13
CA ALA A 12 10.11 -19.23 12.50
C ALA A 12 10.17 -20.42 13.45
N ARG A 13 9.20 -21.35 13.34
CA ARG A 13 9.14 -22.57 14.16
C ARG A 13 10.32 -23.51 13.88
N GLU A 14 10.74 -23.58 12.62
CA GLU A 14 11.89 -24.37 12.16
C GLU A 14 13.24 -23.70 12.47
N ARG A 15 13.24 -22.50 13.06
CA ARG A 15 14.44 -21.71 13.34
C ARG A 15 15.29 -21.47 12.08
N ALA A 16 14.63 -21.25 10.95
CA ALA A 16 15.30 -21.07 9.67
C ALA A 16 16.18 -19.80 9.68
N THR A 17 17.32 -19.90 8.99
CA THR A 17 18.25 -18.79 8.73
C THR A 17 18.45 -18.65 7.22
N GLY A 18 18.17 -17.46 6.68
CA GLY A 18 18.24 -17.20 5.25
C GLY A 18 17.26 -16.13 4.78
N ALA A 19 17.13 -15.98 3.46
CA ALA A 19 16.25 -15.00 2.84
C ALA A 19 15.04 -15.67 2.17
N LEU A 20 13.84 -15.21 2.51
CA LEU A 20 12.59 -15.58 1.85
C LEU A 20 12.22 -14.50 0.82
N ARG A 21 12.37 -14.81 -0.46
CA ARG A 21 12.08 -13.90 -1.58
C ARG A 21 10.65 -14.04 -2.06
N MET A 22 9.96 -12.92 -2.23
CA MET A 22 8.59 -12.81 -2.70
C MET A 22 8.54 -12.30 -4.14
N GLY A 23 9.32 -12.93 -5.03
CA GLY A 23 9.48 -12.45 -6.41
C GLY A 23 10.00 -11.01 -6.46
N ALA A 24 9.31 -10.14 -7.19
CA ALA A 24 9.64 -8.72 -7.29
C ALA A 24 9.05 -7.86 -6.16
N ASP A 25 8.20 -8.43 -5.28
CA ASP A 25 7.48 -7.64 -4.27
C ASP A 25 8.36 -7.29 -3.06
N GLY A 26 9.31 -8.16 -2.71
CA GLY A 26 10.20 -7.94 -1.56
C GLY A 26 10.90 -9.20 -1.05
N THR A 27 11.67 -9.03 0.03
CA THR A 27 12.46 -10.09 0.67
C THR A 27 12.35 -9.99 2.18
N VAL A 28 12.29 -11.13 2.87
CA VAL A 28 12.32 -11.25 4.33
C VAL A 28 13.56 -12.01 4.74
N TYR A 29 14.40 -11.43 5.58
CA TYR A 29 15.63 -12.04 6.07
C TYR A 29 15.41 -12.57 7.48
N LEU A 30 15.81 -13.82 7.72
CA LEU A 30 15.66 -14.52 8.99
C LEU A 30 16.99 -15.01 9.53
N SER A 31 17.12 -15.03 10.85
CA SER A 31 18.19 -15.69 11.58
C SER A 31 17.60 -16.34 12.83
N ASP A 32 17.81 -17.66 12.97
CA ASP A 32 17.26 -18.48 14.07
C ASP A 32 15.74 -18.29 14.24
N GLY A 33 15.02 -18.26 13.11
CA GLY A 33 13.56 -18.10 13.07
C GLY A 33 13.03 -16.70 13.40
N ARG A 34 13.91 -15.72 13.66
CA ARG A 34 13.51 -14.32 13.86
C ARG A 34 13.83 -13.49 12.64
N VAL A 35 12.96 -12.53 12.32
CA VAL A 35 13.19 -11.62 11.21
C VAL A 35 14.29 -10.64 11.60
N THR A 36 15.30 -10.50 10.76
CA THR A 36 16.42 -9.57 10.96
C THR A 36 16.31 -8.32 10.10
N TYR A 37 15.65 -8.44 8.94
CA TYR A 37 15.39 -7.34 8.02
C TYR A 37 14.25 -7.72 7.05
N MET A 38 13.56 -6.72 6.49
CA MET A 38 12.51 -6.90 5.50
C MET A 38 12.52 -5.73 4.52
N GLU A 39 12.33 -6.02 3.25
CA GLU A 39 12.27 -5.03 2.19
C GLU A 39 11.04 -5.25 1.33
N CYS A 40 10.35 -4.17 0.98
CA CYS A 40 9.24 -4.22 0.03
C CYS A 40 9.49 -3.21 -1.09
N ALA A 41 9.38 -3.66 -2.34
CA ALA A 41 9.58 -2.83 -3.53
C ALA A 41 8.64 -1.62 -3.59
N ARG A 42 7.48 -1.72 -2.92
CA ARG A 42 6.47 -0.66 -2.87
C ARG A 42 6.82 0.48 -1.90
N THR A 43 7.77 0.26 -0.99
CA THR A 43 8.12 1.22 0.07
C THR A 43 9.57 1.70 -0.07
N PRO A 44 9.91 2.88 0.45
CA PRO A 44 11.29 3.34 0.47
C PRO A 44 12.16 2.45 1.37
N GLY A 45 13.34 2.06 0.87
CA GLY A 45 14.41 1.43 1.66
C GLY A 45 15.21 2.46 2.47
N VAL A 46 16.14 1.98 3.30
CA VAL A 46 16.97 2.83 4.19
C VAL A 46 17.78 3.84 3.37
N GLU A 47 18.28 3.42 2.21
CA GLU A 47 19.05 4.19 1.25
C GLU A 47 18.27 5.42 0.80
N ARG A 48 17.01 5.19 0.40
CA ARG A 48 16.11 6.27 -0.02
C ARG A 48 15.77 7.21 1.13
N LEU A 49 15.57 6.69 2.34
CA LEU A 49 15.28 7.51 3.51
C LEU A 49 16.45 8.44 3.87
N PHE A 50 17.69 7.97 3.76
CA PHE A 50 18.87 8.80 4.02
C PHE A 50 19.17 9.77 2.88
N ALA A 51 19.04 9.33 1.64
CA ALA A 51 19.27 10.16 0.46
C ALA A 51 18.31 11.34 0.38
N ALA A 52 17.00 11.10 0.54
CA ALA A 52 16.01 12.17 0.49
C ALA A 52 16.12 13.17 1.65
N ARG A 53 16.76 12.79 2.77
CA ARG A 53 17.05 13.67 3.91
C ARG A 53 18.43 14.32 3.86
N GLY A 54 19.19 14.11 2.78
CA GLY A 54 20.54 14.67 2.61
C GLY A 54 21.56 14.12 3.60
N ARG A 55 21.32 12.94 4.19
CA ARG A 55 22.25 12.32 5.14
C ARG A 55 23.37 11.57 4.44
N MET A 56 23.04 10.82 3.40
CA MET A 56 23.99 10.06 2.57
C MET A 56 23.41 9.87 1.18
N SER A 57 24.23 9.89 0.13
CA SER A 57 23.76 9.44 -1.18
C SER A 57 23.53 7.92 -1.19
N GLU A 58 22.66 7.44 -2.07
CA GLU A 58 22.49 5.99 -2.25
C GLU A 58 23.79 5.32 -2.73
N SER A 59 24.56 5.99 -3.58
CA SER A 59 25.86 5.48 -4.05
C SER A 59 26.85 5.26 -2.90
N ALA A 60 26.92 6.19 -1.95
CA ALA A 60 27.80 6.06 -0.78
C ALA A 60 27.38 4.88 0.12
N LEU A 61 26.09 4.59 0.23
CA LEU A 61 25.59 3.42 0.95
C LEU A 61 25.90 2.12 0.22
N CYS A 62 25.78 2.09 -1.11
CA CYS A 62 26.19 0.94 -1.92
C CYS A 62 27.69 0.64 -1.77
N GLU A 63 28.54 1.68 -1.77
CA GLU A 63 29.98 1.54 -1.54
C GLU A 63 30.27 0.97 -0.15
N LEU A 64 29.61 1.50 0.89
CA LEU A 64 29.73 0.96 2.25
C LEU A 64 29.26 -0.50 2.34
N GLN A 65 28.16 -0.86 1.67
CA GLN A 65 27.68 -2.23 1.63
C GLN A 65 28.73 -3.20 1.06
N ALA A 66 29.45 -2.79 0.02
CA ALA A 66 30.51 -3.58 -0.60
C ALA A 66 31.79 -3.66 0.26
N ASP A 67 32.02 -2.67 1.13
CA ASP A 67 33.28 -2.48 1.84
C ASP A 67 33.06 -2.28 3.36
N GLY A 68 32.75 -3.37 4.08
CA GLY A 68 32.60 -3.39 5.54
C GLY A 68 31.18 -3.20 6.08
N GLY A 69 30.22 -2.90 5.21
CA GLY A 69 28.78 -2.94 5.47
C GLY A 69 28.33 -2.07 6.65
N ARG A 70 27.47 -2.64 7.49
CA ARG A 70 26.94 -1.96 8.69
C ARG A 70 28.02 -1.48 9.63
N THR A 71 29.09 -2.25 9.84
CA THR A 71 30.16 -1.90 10.79
C THR A 71 30.82 -0.59 10.38
N ARG A 72 31.17 -0.47 9.09
CA ARG A 72 31.79 0.75 8.57
C ARG A 72 30.83 1.93 8.56
N LEU A 73 29.56 1.72 8.22
CA LEU A 73 28.52 2.75 8.33
C LEU A 73 28.44 3.34 9.74
N LEU A 74 28.57 2.50 10.78
CA LEU A 74 28.51 2.96 12.18
C LEU A 74 29.81 3.61 12.67
N GLN A 75 30.96 3.29 12.07
CA GLN A 75 32.27 3.83 12.45
C GLN A 75 32.61 5.13 11.71
N GLU A 76 32.31 5.19 10.42
CA GLU A 76 32.76 6.26 9.51
C GLU A 76 31.58 7.04 8.90
N GLY A 77 30.36 6.52 9.01
CA GLY A 77 29.19 7.13 8.39
C GLY A 77 28.64 8.33 9.18
N PRO A 78 27.94 9.26 8.49
CA PRO A 78 27.30 10.43 9.11
C PRO A 78 25.98 10.11 9.82
N VAL A 79 25.70 8.82 10.09
CA VAL A 79 24.44 8.34 10.66
C VAL A 79 24.73 7.69 12.01
N SER A 80 24.07 8.19 13.05
CA SER A 80 24.16 7.58 14.38
C SER A 80 23.46 6.22 14.45
N LEU A 81 23.84 5.39 15.41
CA LEU A 81 23.16 4.11 15.67
C LEU A 81 21.64 4.29 15.87
N GLY A 82 21.21 5.34 16.56
CA GLY A 82 19.79 5.62 16.80
C GLY A 82 19.04 6.01 15.52
N GLU A 83 19.67 6.78 14.65
CA GLU A 83 19.09 7.14 13.34
C GLU A 83 18.98 5.91 12.44
N LEU A 84 20.00 5.04 12.43
CA LEU A 84 19.97 3.78 11.69
C LEU A 84 18.89 2.83 12.24
N GLN A 85 18.82 2.69 13.57
CA GLN A 85 17.78 1.89 14.22
C GLN A 85 16.38 2.38 13.82
N TYR A 86 16.14 3.69 13.89
CA TYR A 86 14.86 4.28 13.52
C TYR A 86 14.51 4.02 12.05
N ALA A 87 15.48 4.18 11.14
CA ALA A 87 15.29 3.93 9.71
C ALA A 87 14.96 2.45 9.44
N VAL A 88 15.75 1.52 10.00
CA VAL A 88 15.55 0.08 9.83
C VAL A 88 14.21 -0.38 10.40
N HIS A 89 13.84 0.08 11.60
CA HIS A 89 12.52 -0.24 12.16
C HIS A 89 11.39 0.29 11.26
N GLY A 90 11.52 1.52 10.75
CA GLY A 90 10.56 2.10 9.82
C GLY A 90 10.39 1.23 8.57
N VAL A 91 11.49 0.82 7.94
CA VAL A 91 11.50 -0.01 6.72
C VAL A 91 10.94 -1.39 6.98
N VAL A 92 11.33 -2.07 8.06
CA VAL A 92 10.83 -3.41 8.40
C VAL A 92 9.32 -3.40 8.67
N LEU A 93 8.84 -2.44 9.47
CA LEU A 93 7.42 -2.37 9.81
C LEU A 93 6.56 -1.95 8.60
N ASP A 94 7.12 -1.16 7.68
CA ASP A 94 6.47 -0.85 6.40
C ASP A 94 6.43 -2.08 5.49
N ALA A 95 7.55 -2.77 5.30
CA ALA A 95 7.61 -3.99 4.52
C ALA A 95 6.65 -5.05 5.08
N ALA A 96 6.60 -5.25 6.40
CA ALA A 96 5.63 -6.13 7.06
C ALA A 96 4.17 -5.72 6.74
N TYR A 97 3.86 -4.43 6.80
CA TYR A 97 2.51 -3.95 6.51
C TYR A 97 2.06 -4.27 5.07
N PHE A 98 2.95 -4.12 4.08
CA PHE A 98 2.61 -4.32 2.66
C PHE A 98 2.80 -5.75 2.15
N LEU A 99 3.74 -6.53 2.70
CA LEU A 99 4.06 -7.88 2.23
C LEU A 99 3.26 -8.97 2.93
N LEU A 100 3.07 -8.90 4.25
CA LEU A 100 2.36 -9.96 4.99
C LEU A 100 0.95 -10.25 4.46
N PRO A 101 0.12 -9.25 4.07
CA PRO A 101 -1.19 -9.53 3.48
C PRO A 101 -1.12 -9.95 2.01
N ALA A 102 0.05 -9.89 1.35
CA ALA A 102 0.16 -10.22 -0.06
C ALA A 102 -0.14 -11.71 -0.30
N THR A 103 -0.98 -11.97 -1.30
CA THR A 103 -1.36 -13.30 -1.74
C THR A 103 -0.90 -13.52 -3.18
N GLY A 104 -0.47 -14.73 -3.52
CA GLY A 104 -0.21 -15.10 -4.92
C GLY A 104 1.27 -15.10 -5.33
N ALA A 105 2.15 -14.50 -4.52
CA ALA A 105 3.59 -14.69 -4.68
C ALA A 105 3.97 -16.13 -4.31
N ARG A 106 4.86 -16.74 -5.10
CA ARG A 106 5.49 -18.02 -4.75
C ARG A 106 6.76 -17.73 -3.95
N PRO A 107 6.78 -17.97 -2.63
CA PRO A 107 7.98 -17.74 -1.83
C PRO A 107 9.13 -18.65 -2.28
N GLU A 108 10.32 -18.08 -2.40
CA GLU A 108 11.56 -18.82 -2.62
C GLU A 108 12.52 -18.58 -1.45
N PHE A 109 12.83 -19.64 -0.71
CA PHE A 109 13.76 -19.55 0.42
C PHE A 109 15.21 -19.84 -0.03
N ARG A 110 16.12 -18.96 0.36
CA ARG A 110 17.57 -19.02 0.10
C ARG A 110 18.30 -19.18 1.45
N PRO A 111 18.70 -20.41 1.84
CA PRO A 111 19.37 -20.66 3.10
C PRO A 111 20.67 -19.85 3.25
N GLY A 112 20.90 -19.30 4.43
CA GLY A 112 22.14 -18.58 4.78
C GLY A 112 22.31 -17.20 4.14
N GLU A 113 21.39 -16.75 3.28
CA GLU A 113 21.43 -15.39 2.74
C GLU A 113 21.02 -14.36 3.79
N GLU A 114 21.86 -13.37 4.03
CA GLU A 114 21.65 -12.31 5.01
C GLU A 114 21.61 -10.93 4.34
N HIS A 115 20.83 -10.02 4.92
CA HIS A 115 20.88 -8.61 4.54
C HIS A 115 22.06 -7.92 5.22
N TRP A 116 22.74 -7.01 4.54
CA TRP A 116 23.92 -6.32 5.07
C TRP A 116 23.66 -5.46 6.33
N LEU A 117 22.41 -5.01 6.53
CA LEU A 117 21.94 -4.37 7.77
C LEU A 117 21.36 -5.37 8.80
N GLY A 118 21.08 -6.61 8.39
CA GLY A 118 20.45 -7.64 9.21
C GLY A 118 21.34 -8.18 10.33
N GLY A 119 20.73 -8.64 11.42
CA GLY A 119 21.42 -9.29 12.55
C GLY A 119 21.73 -8.34 13.72
N GLN A 120 21.49 -7.03 13.58
CA GLN A 120 21.57 -6.07 14.69
C GLN A 120 20.26 -6.00 15.49
N TRP A 121 19.13 -6.10 14.79
CA TRP A 121 17.79 -6.04 15.36
C TRP A 121 17.01 -7.27 14.93
N PHE A 122 16.13 -7.73 15.81
CA PHE A 122 15.34 -8.94 15.63
C PHE A 122 13.87 -8.62 15.88
N PHE A 123 13.01 -9.19 15.04
CA PHE A 123 11.57 -8.99 15.08
C PHE A 123 10.88 -10.36 15.09
N ASP A 124 9.98 -10.55 16.04
CA ASP A 124 9.17 -11.75 16.09
C ASP A 124 8.07 -11.70 15.02
N VAL A 125 7.89 -12.79 14.29
CA VAL A 125 6.86 -12.88 13.22
C VAL A 125 5.47 -12.55 13.75
N ALA A 126 5.13 -13.06 14.94
CA ALA A 126 3.85 -12.80 15.57
C ALA A 126 3.69 -11.31 15.99
N GLU A 127 4.77 -10.62 16.33
CA GLU A 127 4.74 -9.18 16.63
C GLU A 127 4.54 -8.33 15.38
N LEU A 128 5.19 -8.70 14.28
CA LEU A 128 5.01 -8.03 12.99
C LEU A 128 3.57 -8.17 12.48
N GLU A 129 2.95 -9.34 12.64
CA GLU A 129 1.53 -9.54 12.31
C GLU A 129 0.61 -8.68 13.19
N ARG A 130 0.86 -8.62 14.52
CA ARG A 130 0.11 -7.75 15.44
C ARG A 130 0.25 -6.28 15.08
N GLU A 131 1.47 -5.83 14.76
CA GLU A 131 1.76 -4.48 14.30
C GLU A 131 0.98 -4.17 13.02
N ARG A 132 1.04 -5.06 12.03
CA ARG A 132 0.33 -4.93 10.75
C ARG A 132 -1.17 -4.78 10.97
N ALA A 133 -1.76 -5.62 11.81
CA ALA A 133 -3.17 -5.54 12.16
C ALA A 133 -3.53 -4.22 12.84
N ARG A 134 -2.74 -3.78 13.84
CA ARG A 134 -2.94 -2.50 14.54
C ARG A 134 -2.85 -1.31 13.58
N ARG A 135 -1.87 -1.33 12.67
CA ARG A 135 -1.68 -0.29 11.65
C ARG A 135 -2.87 -0.20 10.72
N GLN A 136 -3.39 -1.34 10.26
CA GLN A 136 -4.57 -1.43 9.42
C GLN A 136 -5.82 -0.90 10.14
N GLU A 137 -6.07 -1.34 11.37
CA GLU A 137 -7.21 -0.89 12.17
C GLU A 137 -7.18 0.64 12.36
N ARG A 138 -6.01 1.20 12.67
CA ARG A 138 -5.84 2.64 12.83
C ARG A 138 -6.17 3.42 11.56
N LEU A 139 -5.72 2.92 10.40
CA LEU A 139 -6.03 3.55 9.12
C LEU A 139 -7.53 3.49 8.81
N THR A 140 -8.16 2.33 9.01
CA THR A 140 -9.60 2.13 8.81
C THR A 140 -10.44 3.01 9.75
N ARG A 141 -10.01 3.23 10.99
CA ARG A 141 -10.71 4.12 11.94
C ARG A 141 -10.68 5.58 11.51
N ILE A 142 -9.61 6.03 10.86
CA ILE A 142 -9.49 7.43 10.39
C ILE A 142 -10.31 7.65 9.12
N TRP A 143 -10.19 6.72 8.17
CA TRP A 143 -10.91 6.77 6.90
C TRP A 143 -11.14 5.32 6.42
N PRO A 144 -12.39 4.84 6.29
CA PRO A 144 -12.64 3.41 6.04
C PRO A 144 -12.15 2.90 4.69
N SER A 145 -12.30 3.69 3.61
CA SER A 145 -11.91 3.28 2.26
C SER A 145 -10.38 3.29 2.08
N SER A 146 -9.85 2.32 1.35
CA SER A 146 -8.43 2.29 0.95
C SER A 146 -8.15 3.00 -0.38
N ASP A 147 -9.14 3.59 -1.04
CA ASP A 147 -8.97 4.21 -2.36
C ASP A 147 -7.95 5.36 -2.32
N VAL A 148 -7.95 6.11 -1.22
CA VAL A 148 -7.00 7.21 -0.99
C VAL A 148 -5.55 6.75 -0.78
N ASP A 149 -5.32 5.45 -0.56
CA ASP A 149 -3.97 4.91 -0.37
C ASP A 149 -3.28 4.62 -1.71
N THR A 150 -4.05 4.46 -2.79
CA THR A 150 -3.56 4.04 -4.11
C THR A 150 -3.78 5.09 -5.20
N GLN A 151 -4.73 6.01 -5.01
CA GLN A 151 -4.97 7.08 -5.97
C GLN A 151 -4.02 8.27 -5.78
N PRO A 152 -3.80 9.09 -6.83
CA PRO A 152 -3.01 10.32 -6.73
C PRO A 152 -3.51 11.25 -5.62
N VAL A 153 -2.59 11.81 -4.84
CA VAL A 153 -2.93 12.77 -3.79
C VAL A 153 -3.20 14.13 -4.41
N ARG A 154 -4.42 14.64 -4.25
CA ARG A 154 -4.87 15.92 -4.82
C ARG A 154 -5.38 16.84 -3.71
N PRO A 155 -4.55 17.74 -3.16
CA PRO A 155 -5.02 18.75 -2.22
C PRO A 155 -6.12 19.63 -2.85
N ILE A 156 -7.10 20.05 -2.04
CA ILE A 156 -8.12 20.99 -2.52
C ILE A 156 -7.47 22.35 -2.88
N PRO A 157 -7.94 23.02 -3.95
CA PRO A 157 -7.33 24.27 -4.39
C PRO A 157 -7.67 25.46 -3.48
N ARG A 158 -8.75 25.37 -2.67
CA ARG A 158 -9.21 26.42 -1.76
C ARG A 158 -9.78 25.81 -0.50
N LEU A 159 -9.35 26.31 0.66
CA LEU A 159 -9.91 25.93 1.96
C LEU A 159 -11.33 26.49 2.11
N PRO A 160 -12.24 25.79 2.83
CA PRO A 160 -13.63 26.21 3.03
C PRO A 160 -13.80 27.35 4.05
N GLY A 161 -12.99 28.40 3.97
CA GLY A 161 -13.17 29.65 4.73
C GLY A 161 -12.62 29.67 6.16
N HIS A 162 -12.08 28.56 6.67
CA HIS A 162 -11.38 28.52 7.97
C HIS A 162 -9.90 28.10 7.81
N GLY A 163 -9.06 28.48 8.78
CA GLY A 163 -7.69 28.00 8.87
C GLY A 163 -7.62 26.51 9.24
N VAL A 164 -6.51 25.85 8.91
CA VAL A 164 -6.26 24.45 9.28
C VAL A 164 -4.83 24.30 9.78
N ALA A 165 -4.66 23.57 10.88
CA ALA A 165 -3.34 23.20 11.40
C ALA A 165 -2.88 21.89 10.76
N LEU A 166 -1.71 21.91 10.15
CA LEU A 166 -1.08 20.73 9.54
C LEU A 166 0.13 20.29 10.36
N SER A 167 0.24 18.97 10.60
CA SER A 167 1.51 18.39 11.06
C SER A 167 2.59 18.54 9.99
N GLN A 168 3.86 18.40 10.38
CA GLN A 168 4.99 18.48 9.45
C GLN A 168 4.82 17.57 8.23
N VAL A 169 4.45 16.30 8.43
CA VAL A 169 4.27 15.34 7.33
C VAL A 169 3.10 15.73 6.41
N GLN A 170 2.01 16.25 6.98
CA GLN A 170 0.88 16.74 6.19
C GLN A 170 1.25 17.96 5.35
N TRP A 171 2.02 18.88 5.90
CA TRP A 171 2.56 20.03 5.17
C TRP A 171 3.48 19.60 4.03
N GLU A 172 4.43 18.72 4.30
CA GLU A 172 5.35 18.16 3.29
C GLU A 172 4.59 17.49 2.13
N ILE A 173 3.53 16.73 2.44
CA ILE A 173 2.65 16.13 1.43
C ILE A 173 1.94 17.20 0.61
N VAL A 174 1.27 18.16 1.24
CA VAL A 174 0.48 19.18 0.54
C VAL A 174 1.35 20.03 -0.39
N VAL A 175 2.54 20.42 0.04
CA VAL A 175 3.46 21.24 -0.77
C VAL A 175 4.07 20.45 -1.93
N ARG A 176 4.26 19.13 -1.78
CA ARG A 176 4.91 18.29 -2.80
C ARG A 176 3.92 17.60 -3.74
N ALA A 177 2.65 17.47 -3.36
CA ALA A 177 1.63 16.81 -4.16
C ALA A 177 1.44 17.51 -5.51
N ASP A 178 1.82 16.82 -6.58
CA ASP A 178 1.71 17.27 -7.97
C ASP A 178 0.40 16.80 -8.64
N GLN A 179 -0.55 16.34 -7.83
CA GLN A 179 -1.83 15.75 -8.25
C GLN A 179 -1.72 14.45 -9.07
N LYS A 180 -0.51 13.88 -9.19
CA LYS A 180 -0.22 12.66 -9.95
C LYS A 180 0.38 11.57 -9.07
N ALA A 181 1.25 11.94 -8.15
CA ALA A 181 1.92 11.03 -7.25
C ALA A 181 0.93 10.39 -6.26
N THR A 182 0.98 9.06 -6.21
CA THR A 182 0.35 8.24 -5.17
C THR A 182 1.04 8.45 -3.82
N PRO A 183 0.39 8.08 -2.70
CA PRO A 183 1.00 8.19 -1.38
C PRO A 183 2.36 7.48 -1.26
N LEU A 184 2.55 6.32 -1.89
CA LEU A 184 3.82 5.60 -1.83
C LEU A 184 4.93 6.24 -2.68
N GLU A 185 4.57 6.87 -3.81
CA GLU A 185 5.51 7.68 -4.59
C GLU A 185 5.93 8.93 -3.80
N LEU A 186 4.97 9.61 -3.15
CA LEU A 186 5.28 10.72 -2.25
C LEU A 186 6.19 10.27 -1.10
N ALA A 187 5.95 9.11 -0.49
CA ALA A 187 6.82 8.57 0.55
C ALA A 187 8.28 8.40 0.08
N ARG A 188 8.48 7.89 -1.15
CA ARG A 188 9.82 7.79 -1.77
C ARG A 188 10.44 9.16 -2.02
N HIS A 189 9.66 10.11 -2.55
CA HIS A 189 10.15 11.45 -2.86
C HIS A 189 10.50 12.25 -1.61
N LEU A 190 9.77 12.05 -0.52
CA LEU A 190 9.93 12.75 0.76
C LEU A 190 10.95 12.10 1.70
N GLY A 191 11.39 10.86 1.44
CA GLY A 191 12.22 10.13 2.40
C GLY A 191 11.48 9.82 3.70
N ARG A 192 10.20 9.43 3.57
CA ARG A 192 9.31 9.13 4.70
C ARG A 192 8.85 7.68 4.62
N SER A 193 8.52 7.10 5.77
CA SER A 193 7.86 5.79 5.82
C SER A 193 6.56 5.83 5.00
N GLY A 194 6.30 4.79 4.21
CA GLY A 194 5.07 4.62 3.46
C GLY A 194 3.85 4.66 4.39
N TYR A 195 3.90 3.97 5.53
CA TYR A 195 2.82 4.01 6.52
C TYR A 195 2.58 5.42 7.08
N SER A 196 3.66 6.17 7.38
CA SER A 196 3.54 7.54 7.90
C SER A 196 2.82 8.47 6.91
N VAL A 197 3.08 8.29 5.60
CA VAL A 197 2.42 9.04 4.53
C VAL A 197 0.97 8.60 4.36
N LEU A 198 0.67 7.29 4.36
CA LEU A 198 -0.72 6.80 4.33
C LEU A 198 -1.56 7.37 5.48
N LEU A 199 -1.00 7.37 6.70
CA LEU A 199 -1.67 7.90 7.88
C LEU A 199 -1.97 9.40 7.73
N ALA A 200 -1.02 10.17 7.21
CA ALA A 200 -1.19 11.61 6.97
C ALA A 200 -2.21 11.88 5.85
N VAL A 201 -2.18 11.12 4.76
CA VAL A 201 -3.14 11.21 3.64
C VAL A 201 -4.56 10.90 4.11
N ARG A 202 -4.78 9.80 4.86
CA ARG A 202 -6.11 9.49 5.40
C ARG A 202 -6.62 10.57 6.36
N LYS A 203 -5.75 11.18 7.16
CA LYS A 203 -6.12 12.33 8.01
C LYS A 203 -6.48 13.58 7.19
N LEU A 204 -5.76 13.85 6.10
CA LEU A 204 -6.08 14.95 5.18
C LEU A 204 -7.42 14.71 4.49
N ALA A 205 -7.70 13.48 4.05
CA ALA A 205 -8.99 13.09 3.49
C ALA A 205 -10.12 13.26 4.50
N ALA A 206 -9.96 12.76 5.73
CA ALA A 206 -10.94 12.89 6.80
C ALA A 206 -11.21 14.36 7.19
N ALA A 207 -10.22 15.25 7.04
CA ALA A 207 -10.38 16.68 7.24
C ALA A 207 -10.97 17.43 6.02
N GLY A 208 -11.33 16.72 4.95
CA GLY A 208 -11.86 17.31 3.72
C GLY A 208 -10.84 18.10 2.90
N LEU A 209 -9.55 17.86 3.10
CA LEU A 209 -8.45 18.63 2.48
C LEU A 209 -7.92 18.02 1.19
N LEU A 210 -8.42 16.84 0.83
CA LEU A 210 -8.13 16.18 -0.44
C LEU A 210 -9.39 16.14 -1.30
N VAL A 211 -9.21 16.28 -2.61
CA VAL A 211 -10.26 15.95 -3.58
C VAL A 211 -10.61 14.47 -3.42
N PRO A 212 -11.90 14.10 -3.37
CA PRO A 212 -12.31 12.71 -3.30
C PRO A 212 -11.71 11.86 -4.43
N PRO A 213 -11.41 10.58 -4.16
CA PRO A 213 -10.94 9.67 -5.20
C PRO A 213 -11.94 9.60 -6.36
N ASP A 214 -11.41 9.45 -7.58
CA ASP A 214 -12.23 9.25 -8.76
C ASP A 214 -13.04 7.94 -8.58
N PRO A 215 -14.34 7.93 -8.91
CA PRO A 215 -15.13 6.72 -8.84
C PRO A 215 -14.53 5.67 -9.78
N PRO A 216 -14.58 4.37 -9.41
CA PRO A 216 -14.07 3.32 -10.28
C PRO A 216 -14.76 3.41 -11.65
N PRO A 217 -14.02 3.24 -12.75
CA PRO A 217 -14.62 3.25 -14.07
C PRO A 217 -15.72 2.19 -14.11
N LEU A 218 -16.94 2.61 -14.46
CA LEU A 218 -18.05 1.69 -14.62
C LEU A 218 -17.64 0.60 -15.61
N PRO A 219 -17.91 -0.69 -15.32
CA PRO A 219 -17.61 -1.76 -16.27
C PRO A 219 -18.25 -1.38 -17.60
N ARG A 220 -17.43 -1.32 -18.66
CA ARG A 220 -17.95 -1.14 -20.02
C ARG A 220 -18.99 -2.22 -20.20
N ARG A 221 -20.27 -1.85 -20.27
CA ARG A 221 -21.30 -2.76 -20.76
C ARG A 221 -20.81 -3.21 -22.13
N GLU A 222 -20.34 -4.44 -22.22
CA GLU A 222 -20.24 -5.11 -23.50
C GLU A 222 -21.59 -4.91 -24.16
N ARG A 223 -21.59 -4.23 -25.31
CA ARG A 223 -22.78 -4.12 -26.14
C ARG A 223 -23.08 -5.53 -26.60
N HIS A 224 -23.80 -6.28 -25.77
CA HIS A 224 -24.47 -7.48 -26.22
C HIS A 224 -25.31 -7.05 -27.43
N PRO A 225 -25.25 -7.79 -28.55
CA PRO A 225 -26.12 -7.50 -29.67
C PRO A 225 -27.53 -7.45 -29.10
N VAL A 226 -28.19 -6.30 -29.26
CA VAL A 226 -29.56 -6.10 -28.83
C VAL A 226 -30.35 -7.24 -29.46
N ARG A 227 -30.77 -8.22 -28.65
CA ARG A 227 -31.76 -9.20 -29.07
C ARG A 227 -32.94 -8.38 -29.54
N ALA A 228 -33.28 -8.49 -30.82
CA ALA A 228 -34.35 -7.73 -31.45
C ALA A 228 -35.54 -7.67 -30.48
N THR A 229 -35.94 -6.46 -30.11
CA THR A 229 -37.18 -6.21 -29.39
C THR A 229 -38.27 -7.01 -30.09
N PRO A 230 -39.02 -7.89 -29.40
CA PRO A 230 -40.17 -8.53 -30.03
C PRO A 230 -41.06 -7.41 -30.57
N ALA A 231 -41.48 -7.56 -31.83
CA ALA A 231 -42.32 -6.57 -32.50
C ALA A 231 -43.49 -6.20 -31.59
N PRO A 232 -43.91 -4.92 -31.55
CA PRO A 232 -45.08 -4.52 -30.78
C PRO A 232 -46.25 -5.42 -31.17
N PHE A 233 -46.89 -6.02 -30.18
CA PHE A 233 -48.11 -6.82 -30.37
C PHE A 233 -49.13 -5.95 -31.09
N SER A 234 -49.41 -6.28 -32.35
CA SER A 234 -50.46 -5.63 -33.14
C SER A 234 -51.73 -6.46 -32.95
N PRO A 235 -52.71 -6.00 -32.15
CA PRO A 235 -53.93 -6.76 -31.92
C PRO A 235 -54.73 -6.88 -33.22
N ASP A 236 -55.27 -8.08 -33.48
CA ASP A 236 -56.10 -8.36 -34.66
C ASP A 236 -57.35 -7.45 -34.67
N PRO A 237 -57.53 -6.60 -35.70
CA PRO A 237 -58.68 -5.70 -35.80
C PRO A 237 -60.03 -6.42 -35.76
N ALA A 238 -60.10 -7.66 -36.24
CA ALA A 238 -61.33 -8.45 -36.23
C ALA A 238 -61.72 -8.84 -34.80
N LEU A 239 -60.74 -9.07 -33.93
CA LEU A 239 -60.95 -9.38 -32.52
C LEU A 239 -61.44 -8.13 -31.77
N LEU A 240 -60.90 -6.95 -32.08
CA LEU A 240 -61.36 -5.67 -31.53
C LEU A 240 -62.79 -5.32 -31.95
N LEU A 241 -63.16 -5.59 -33.21
CA LEU A 241 -64.52 -5.40 -33.71
C LEU A 241 -65.52 -6.36 -33.02
N ARG A 242 -65.13 -7.61 -32.79
CA ARG A 242 -65.94 -8.58 -32.04
C ARG A 242 -66.13 -8.16 -30.58
N LEU A 243 -65.06 -7.65 -29.95
CA LEU A 243 -65.09 -7.21 -28.56
C LEU A 243 -65.95 -5.95 -28.40
N LYS A 244 -65.85 -5.01 -29.34
CA LYS A 244 -66.73 -3.84 -29.41
C LYS A 244 -68.19 -4.24 -29.56
N LYS A 245 -68.50 -5.12 -30.52
CA LYS A 245 -69.88 -5.59 -30.74
C LYS A 245 -70.46 -6.28 -29.50
N GLY A 246 -69.67 -7.13 -28.84
CA GLY A 246 -70.08 -7.80 -27.61
C GLY A 246 -70.32 -6.83 -26.44
N LEU A 247 -69.60 -5.72 -26.38
CA LEU A 247 -69.82 -4.66 -25.38
C LEU A 247 -71.06 -3.82 -25.69
N GLU A 248 -71.38 -3.58 -26.96
CA GLU A 248 -72.59 -2.84 -27.37
C GLU A 248 -73.87 -3.65 -27.15
N GLU A 249 -73.82 -4.97 -27.23
CA GLU A 249 -74.96 -5.85 -26.93
C GLU A 249 -75.24 -6.02 -25.42
N LEU A 250 -74.33 -5.52 -24.57
CA LEU A 250 -74.46 -5.55 -23.11
C LEU A 250 -74.92 -4.21 -22.49
N ALA A 251 -75.16 -3.18 -23.33
CA ALA A 251 -75.66 -1.86 -22.95
C ALA A 251 -77.11 -1.66 -23.39
#